data_AF-Q9Y8D2-F1
#
_entry.id   AF-Q9Y8D2-F1
#
_cell.length_a   1.000
_cell.length_b   1.000
_cell.length_c   1.000
_cell.angle_alpha   90.00
_cell.angle_beta   90.00
_cell.angle_gamma   90.00
#
_symmetry.space_group_name_H-M   'P 1'
#
loop_
_entity.id
_entity.type
_entity.pdbx_description
1 polymer ?
#
loop_
_entity_poly.entity_id
_entity_poly.type
_entity_poly.pdbx_seq_one_letter_code
_entity_poly.pdbx_strand_id
1 'polypeptide(L)'
;MTTPASSRKTQNLESNSLVSLLVHDWISHRPPTLNQPGRSPSPTRPTPRSGSLAELLLGMNTASLSRISTTINGTAELIPSGSEQEPWYKAQHVANNTFNDDTDVYSTSPGAQCYLDGEEVRVVIVKIRDGRIADWKGQV
;
A
#
# COMPACT_ATOMS: atom_id res chain seq x y z
N MET A 1 -2.92 -7.83 -8.89
CA MET A 1 -1.97 -6.75 -9.23
C MET A 1 -1.56 -6.89 -10.70
N THR A 2 -0.94 -5.88 -11.29
CA THR A 2 -0.47 -5.92 -12.69
C THR A 2 1.05 -5.73 -12.78
N THR A 3 1.68 -6.30 -13.81
CA THR A 3 3.13 -6.20 -14.04
C THR A 3 3.44 -6.26 -15.54
N PRO A 4 4.44 -5.50 -16.03
CA PRO A 4 4.89 -5.62 -17.41
C PRO A 4 5.39 -7.04 -17.75
N ALA A 5 5.09 -7.55 -18.94
CA ALA A 5 5.54 -8.87 -19.39
C ALA A 5 7.06 -8.99 -19.42
N SER A 6 7.76 -7.90 -19.77
CA SER A 6 9.23 -7.83 -19.87
C SER A 6 9.95 -7.80 -18.51
N SER A 7 9.22 -7.59 -17.41
CA SER A 7 9.81 -7.37 -16.10
C SER A 7 10.44 -8.63 -15.53
N ARG A 8 11.57 -8.47 -14.82
CA ARG A 8 12.17 -9.53 -13.99
C ARG A 8 11.16 -10.11 -12.99
N LYS A 9 10.21 -9.30 -12.52
CA LYS A 9 9.12 -9.77 -11.65
C LYS A 9 8.32 -10.87 -12.34
N THR A 10 7.90 -10.65 -13.59
CA THR A 10 7.12 -11.61 -14.37
C THR A 10 7.91 -12.88 -14.60
N GLN A 11 9.18 -12.77 -15.01
CA GLN A 11 10.06 -13.93 -15.20
C GLN A 11 10.27 -14.74 -13.91
N ASN A 12 10.40 -14.07 -12.76
CA ASN A 12 10.50 -14.73 -11.47
C ASN A 12 9.20 -15.46 -11.09
N LEU A 13 8.04 -14.87 -11.39
CA LEU A 13 6.74 -15.49 -11.12
C LEU A 13 6.45 -16.70 -12.01
N GLU A 14 6.91 -16.69 -13.26
CA GLU A 14 6.81 -17.83 -14.18
C GLU A 14 7.70 -19.00 -13.75
N SER A 15 8.89 -18.71 -13.21
CA SER A 15 9.82 -19.75 -12.72
C SER A 15 9.49 -20.24 -11.31
N ASN A 16 8.94 -19.39 -10.45
CA ASN A 16 8.55 -19.72 -9.09
C ASN A 16 7.30 -18.94 -8.66
N SER A 17 6.21 -19.66 -8.44
CA SER A 17 4.93 -19.09 -8.03
C SER A 17 4.87 -18.72 -6.55
N LEU A 18 5.85 -19.07 -5.72
CA LEU A 18 5.85 -18.74 -4.29
C LEU A 18 6.17 -17.25 -4.09
N VAL A 19 5.25 -16.54 -3.44
CA VAL A 19 5.37 -15.10 -3.22
C VAL A 19 5.04 -14.71 -1.78
N SER A 20 5.66 -13.62 -1.35
CA SER A 20 5.38 -12.92 -0.09
C SER A 20 5.12 -11.45 -0.41
N LEU A 21 3.92 -10.98 -0.10
CA LEU A 21 3.51 -9.59 -0.24
C LEU A 21 3.66 -8.89 1.11
N LEU A 22 4.37 -7.78 1.13
CA LEU A 22 4.54 -6.99 2.34
C LEU A 22 3.76 -5.68 2.18
N VAL A 23 2.81 -5.46 3.09
CA VAL A 23 1.95 -4.28 3.12
C VAL A 23 2.29 -3.48 4.36
N HIS A 24 2.47 -2.16 4.22
CA HIS A 24 2.82 -1.27 5.33
C HIS A 24 1.94 -0.03 5.32
N ASP A 25 1.73 0.55 6.50
CA ASP A 25 0.88 1.72 6.73
C ASP A 25 1.54 3.08 6.46
N TRP A 26 2.51 3.17 5.53
CA TRP A 26 3.24 4.43 5.26
C TRP A 26 2.28 5.62 5.13
N ILE A 27 2.37 6.52 6.11
CA ILE A 27 1.49 7.68 6.23
C ILE A 27 2.09 8.76 5.35
N SER A 28 1.63 8.86 4.10
CA SER A 28 2.03 10.01 3.30
C SER A 28 1.40 11.30 3.87
N HIS A 29 0.10 11.36 4.17
CA HIS A 29 -0.54 12.63 4.59
C HIS A 29 -1.88 12.54 5.36
N ARG A 30 -2.25 11.42 5.99
CA ARG A 30 -3.50 11.45 6.80
C ARG A 30 -3.27 12.31 8.05
N PRO A 31 -4.15 13.28 8.36
CA PRO A 31 -4.12 13.99 9.64
C PRO A 31 -4.00 12.96 10.75
N PRO A 32 -3.11 13.19 11.73
CA PRO A 32 -2.80 12.17 12.69
C PRO A 32 -4.12 11.74 13.34
N THR A 33 -4.41 10.44 13.32
CA THR A 33 -5.52 9.81 14.03
C THR A 33 -5.32 9.88 15.56
N LEU A 34 -4.65 10.94 16.03
CA LEU A 34 -4.33 11.27 17.42
C LEU A 34 -5.59 11.55 18.25
N ASN A 35 -6.76 11.67 17.62
CA ASN A 35 -8.05 11.72 18.32
C ASN A 35 -8.66 10.31 18.50
N GLN A 36 -7.88 9.34 18.97
CA GLN A 36 -8.47 8.10 19.51
C GLN A 36 -8.88 8.32 20.97
N PRO A 37 -10.18 8.26 21.31
CA PRO A 37 -10.62 8.28 22.71
C PRO A 37 -10.18 6.96 23.39
N GLY A 38 -9.39 7.06 24.46
CA GLY A 38 -8.93 5.90 25.24
C GLY A 38 -7.45 5.87 25.61
N ARG A 39 -6.64 6.83 25.15
CA ARG A 39 -5.26 7.00 25.66
C ARG A 39 -5.30 7.81 26.95
N SER A 40 -4.84 7.22 28.06
CA SER A 40 -4.73 7.89 29.36
C SER A 40 -3.98 9.22 29.24
N PRO A 41 -4.47 10.31 29.85
CA PRO A 41 -3.83 11.61 29.75
C PRO A 41 -2.48 11.54 30.45
N SER A 42 -1.39 11.67 29.67
CA SER A 42 -0.11 12.06 30.26
C SER A 42 -0.23 13.50 30.76
N PRO A 43 0.45 13.86 31.86
CA PRO A 43 0.15 15.06 32.64
C PRO A 43 0.26 16.33 31.80
N THR A 44 -0.62 17.29 32.11
CA THR A 44 -0.78 18.60 31.47
C THR A 44 0.50 19.44 31.55
N ARG A 45 1.46 19.17 30.67
CA ARG A 45 2.54 20.09 30.33
C ARG A 45 1.99 21.12 29.34
N PRO A 46 2.33 22.42 29.44
CA PRO A 46 1.82 23.45 28.53
C PRO A 46 1.99 22.99 27.08
N THR A 47 0.87 22.94 26.37
CA THR A 47 0.79 22.54 24.96
C THR A 47 1.82 23.33 24.15
N PRO A 48 2.74 22.69 23.40
CA PRO A 48 3.55 23.41 22.45
C PRO A 48 2.62 24.20 21.52
N ARG A 49 2.97 25.46 21.23
CA ARG A 49 2.20 26.29 20.28
C ARG A 49 2.07 25.52 18.96
N SER A 50 0.85 25.48 18.43
CA SER A 50 0.57 24.99 17.08
C SER A 50 1.54 25.67 16.09
N GLY A 51 2.37 24.87 15.42
CA GLY A 51 3.40 25.34 14.49
C GLY A 51 4.83 25.44 15.05
N SER A 52 5.11 24.87 16.23
CA SER A 52 6.48 24.83 16.76
C SER A 52 7.37 23.80 16.03
N LEU A 53 8.67 24.08 15.91
CA LEU A 53 9.65 23.11 15.40
C LEU A 53 9.64 21.79 16.18
N ALA A 54 9.31 21.84 17.48
CA ALA A 54 9.15 20.63 18.29
C ALA A 54 7.96 19.76 17.84
N GLU A 55 6.86 20.38 17.42
CA GLU A 55 5.69 19.69 16.86
C GLU A 55 5.99 19.13 15.46
N LEU A 56 6.71 19.89 14.62
CA LEU A 56 7.18 19.41 13.33
C LEU A 56 8.11 18.20 13.48
N LEU A 57 9.12 18.28 14.36
CA LEU A 57 10.04 17.17 14.62
C LEU A 57 9.34 15.95 15.22
N LEU A 58 8.35 16.15 16.10
CA LEU A 58 7.52 15.07 16.62
C LEU A 58 6.66 14.44 15.52
N GLY A 59 6.10 15.26 14.61
CA GLY A 59 5.36 14.81 13.43
C GLY A 59 6.24 14.00 12.49
N MET A 60 7.46 14.48 12.18
CA MET A 60 8.44 13.78 11.36
C MET A 60 8.85 12.44 11.98
N ASN A 61 9.12 12.41 13.29
CA ASN A 61 9.48 11.19 14.00
C ASN A 61 8.31 10.20 14.04
N THR A 62 7.08 10.67 14.17
CA THR A 62 5.88 9.81 14.17
C THR A 62 5.58 9.25 12.78
N ALA A 63 5.75 10.05 11.72
CA ALA A 63 5.58 9.61 10.33
C ALA A 63 6.65 8.59 9.89
N SER A 64 7.84 8.64 10.51
CA SER A 64 8.95 7.72 10.23
C SER A 64 8.78 6.34 10.88
N LEU A 65 7.82 6.17 11.80
CA LEU A 65 7.55 4.89 12.47
C LEU A 65 6.31 4.24 11.86
N SER A 66 6.50 3.26 10.95
CA SER A 66 5.42 2.37 10.51
C SER A 66 4.80 1.69 11.74
N ARG A 67 3.49 1.83 11.94
CA ARG A 67 2.81 1.27 13.12
C ARG A 67 2.27 -0.12 12.87
N ILE A 68 2.04 -0.48 11.60
CA ILE A 68 1.45 -1.76 11.21
C ILE A 68 2.05 -2.21 9.88
N SER A 69 2.52 -3.45 9.83
CA SER A 69 2.81 -4.13 8.58
C SER A 69 2.22 -5.54 8.57
N THR A 70 1.89 -6.02 7.39
CA THR A 70 1.38 -7.37 7.18
C THR A 70 2.15 -8.03 6.06
N THR A 71 2.76 -9.17 6.37
CA THR A 71 3.33 -10.08 5.39
C THR A 71 2.26 -11.10 5.01
N ILE A 72 1.97 -11.24 3.73
CA ILE A 72 0.96 -12.16 3.18
C ILE A 72 1.69 -13.13 2.27
N ASN A 73 1.76 -14.40 2.65
CA ASN A 73 2.39 -15.44 1.85
C ASN A 73 1.34 -16.15 1.00
N GLY A 74 1.72 -16.55 -0.21
CA GLY A 74 0.80 -17.20 -1.12
C GLY A 74 1.47 -17.75 -2.37
N THR A 75 0.61 -18.17 -3.31
CA THR A 75 1.03 -18.54 -4.66
C THR A 75 0.47 -17.57 -5.68
N ALA A 76 1.35 -17.03 -6.51
CA ALA A 76 0.98 -16.22 -7.65
C ALA A 76 0.56 -17.09 -8.84
N GLU A 77 -0.45 -16.61 -9.56
CA GLU A 77 -0.90 -17.16 -10.83
C GLU A 77 -1.03 -16.02 -11.82
N LEU A 78 -0.44 -16.21 -12.99
CA LEU A 78 -0.52 -15.27 -14.10
C LEU A 78 -1.74 -15.62 -14.93
N ILE A 79 -2.65 -14.66 -15.07
CA ILE A 79 -3.79 -14.81 -15.96
C ILE A 79 -3.28 -14.74 -17.41
N PRO A 80 -3.61 -15.73 -18.27
CA PRO A 80 -3.24 -15.69 -19.68
C PRO A 80 -3.83 -14.47 -20.39
N SER A 81 -3.02 -13.83 -21.25
CA SER A 81 -3.46 -12.75 -22.12
C SER A 81 -4.59 -13.24 -23.04
N GLY A 82 -5.68 -12.47 -23.15
CA GLY A 82 -6.85 -12.80 -23.96
C GLY A 82 -7.87 -13.73 -23.29
N SER A 83 -7.68 -14.06 -22.01
CA SER A 83 -8.69 -14.82 -21.26
C SER A 83 -9.90 -13.96 -20.89
N GLU A 84 -11.08 -14.57 -20.77
CA GLU A 84 -12.33 -13.86 -20.39
C GLU A 84 -12.27 -13.21 -19.02
N GLN A 85 -11.40 -13.70 -18.14
CA GLN A 85 -11.24 -13.23 -16.77
C GLN A 85 -10.34 -12.00 -16.67
N GLU A 86 -9.43 -11.82 -17.63
CA GLU A 86 -8.50 -10.69 -17.69
C GLU A 86 -9.19 -9.32 -17.61
N PRO A 87 -10.25 -8.99 -18.38
CA PRO A 87 -10.91 -7.69 -18.30
C PRO A 87 -11.54 -7.44 -16.92
N TRP A 88 -12.10 -8.48 -16.28
CA TRP A 88 -12.69 -8.37 -14.95
C TRP A 88 -11.62 -7.97 -13.92
N TYR A 89 -10.47 -8.66 -13.92
CA TYR A 89 -9.38 -8.35 -13.00
C TYR A 89 -8.74 -6.98 -13.29
N LYS A 90 -8.64 -6.56 -14.56
CA LYS A 90 -8.16 -5.21 -14.92
C LYS A 90 -9.12 -4.14 -14.43
N ALA A 91 -10.43 -4.30 -14.66
CA ALA A 91 -11.45 -3.38 -14.17
C ALA A 91 -11.41 -3.26 -12.64
N GLN A 92 -11.33 -4.40 -11.94
CA GLN A 92 -11.20 -4.43 -10.48
C GLN A 92 -9.90 -3.79 -10.00
N HIS A 93 -8.80 -3.96 -10.73
CA HIS A 93 -7.53 -3.32 -10.40
C HIS A 93 -7.60 -1.80 -10.53
N VAL A 94 -8.19 -1.28 -11.62
CA VAL A 94 -8.38 0.17 -11.83
C VAL A 94 -9.32 0.75 -10.79
N ALA A 95 -10.46 0.10 -10.52
CA ALA A 95 -11.46 0.57 -9.55
C ALA A 95 -10.89 0.70 -8.12
N ASN A 96 -9.92 -0.15 -7.74
CA ASN A 96 -9.30 -0.10 -6.42
C ASN A 96 -8.06 0.80 -6.34
N ASN A 97 -7.56 1.29 -7.48
CA ASN A 97 -6.45 2.24 -7.52
C ASN A 97 -6.98 3.69 -7.54
N THR A 98 -7.62 4.11 -6.44
CA THR A 98 -8.29 5.42 -6.31
C THR A 98 -7.35 6.60 -6.07
N PHE A 99 -6.04 6.44 -6.29
CA PHE A 99 -5.02 7.47 -6.04
C PHE A 99 -5.17 8.75 -6.90
N ASN A 100 -6.11 8.76 -7.84
CA ASN A 100 -6.38 9.85 -8.77
C ASN A 100 -7.71 10.60 -8.52
N ASP A 101 -8.50 10.23 -7.51
CA ASP A 101 -9.87 10.75 -7.37
C ASP A 101 -10.00 12.02 -6.51
N ASP A 102 -8.88 12.62 -6.08
CA ASP A 102 -8.91 13.88 -5.35
C ASP A 102 -8.12 14.98 -6.05
N THR A 103 -8.71 16.16 -5.95
CA THR A 103 -8.36 17.50 -6.45
C THR A 103 -6.99 18.04 -6.01
N ASP A 104 -5.96 17.20 -5.99
CA ASP A 104 -4.59 17.57 -5.66
C ASP A 104 -3.81 17.94 -6.92
N VAL A 105 -3.67 19.25 -7.14
CA VAL A 105 -2.85 19.90 -8.19
C VAL A 105 -1.38 19.40 -8.19
N TYR A 106 -0.94 18.74 -7.12
CA TYR A 106 0.41 18.20 -6.95
C TYR A 106 0.53 16.68 -7.17
N SER A 107 -0.56 16.00 -7.55
CA SER A 107 -0.51 14.56 -7.81
C SER A 107 0.12 14.27 -9.18
N THR A 108 1.45 14.15 -9.22
CA THR A 108 2.22 13.80 -10.43
C THR A 108 2.20 12.30 -10.78
N SER A 109 1.43 11.48 -10.07
CA SER A 109 1.30 10.05 -10.38
C SER A 109 0.44 9.86 -11.63
N PRO A 110 1.00 9.24 -12.69
CA PRO A 110 0.23 8.84 -13.85
C PRO A 110 -0.94 7.94 -13.41
N GLY A 111 -2.15 8.20 -13.91
CA GLY A 111 -3.36 7.51 -13.46
C GLY A 111 -3.29 6.00 -13.72
N ALA A 112 -3.95 5.19 -12.89
CA ALA A 112 -3.84 3.73 -12.93
C ALA A 112 -4.03 3.09 -14.33
N GLN A 113 -4.78 3.75 -15.23
CA GLN A 113 -4.96 3.30 -16.62
C GLN A 113 -3.71 3.48 -17.50
N CYS A 114 -2.88 4.50 -17.30
CA CYS A 114 -1.73 4.74 -18.18
C CYS A 114 -0.67 3.63 -18.10
N TYR A 115 -0.65 2.86 -17.01
CA TYR A 115 0.21 1.69 -16.84
C TYR A 115 -0.38 0.42 -17.45
N LEU A 116 -1.63 0.45 -17.93
CA LEU A 116 -2.29 -0.66 -18.63
C LEU A 116 -2.24 -0.51 -20.14
N ASP A 117 -2.11 0.73 -20.65
CA ASP A 117 -2.31 1.05 -22.07
C ASP A 117 -1.03 0.96 -22.93
N GLY A 118 0.16 0.99 -22.33
CA GLY A 118 1.43 1.20 -23.07
C GLY A 118 2.37 -0.02 -23.22
N GLU A 119 2.22 -1.06 -22.40
CA GLU A 119 3.07 -2.27 -22.43
C GLU A 119 2.20 -3.52 -22.30
N GLU A 120 2.64 -4.68 -22.78
CA GLU A 120 1.90 -5.93 -22.55
C GLU A 120 1.90 -6.23 -21.04
N VAL A 121 0.81 -5.84 -20.37
CA VAL A 121 0.68 -5.95 -18.93
C VAL A 121 -0.01 -7.24 -18.57
N ARG A 122 0.68 -8.07 -17.78
CA ARG A 122 0.17 -9.33 -17.27
C ARG A 122 -0.56 -9.09 -15.95
N VAL A 123 -1.72 -9.72 -15.80
CA VAL A 123 -2.49 -9.72 -14.56
C VAL A 123 -1.99 -10.85 -13.67
N VAL A 124 -1.62 -10.52 -12.43
CA VAL A 124 -1.21 -11.48 -11.41
C VAL A 124 -2.26 -11.54 -10.31
N ILE A 125 -2.76 -12.74 -10.04
CA ILE A 125 -3.57 -13.05 -8.86
C ILE A 125 -2.70 -13.77 -7.83
N VAL A 126 -2.93 -13.52 -6.54
CA VAL A 126 -2.20 -14.20 -5.47
C VAL A 126 -3.22 -14.94 -4.61
N LYS A 127 -3.09 -16.26 -4.55
CA LYS A 127 -3.86 -17.11 -3.64
C LYS A 127 -3.17 -17.08 -2.28
N ILE A 128 -3.80 -16.40 -1.33
CA ILE A 128 -3.29 -16.24 0.03
C ILE A 128 -3.29 -17.60 0.74
N ARG A 129 -2.17 -17.93 1.40
CA ARG A 129 -2.01 -19.15 2.20
C ARG A 129 -1.96 -18.83 3.68
N ASP A 130 -1.09 -17.91 4.05
CA ASP A 130 -0.91 -17.46 5.43
C ASP A 130 -0.45 -16.01 5.45
N GLY A 131 -0.35 -15.45 6.64
CA GLY A 131 0.22 -14.12 6.83
C GLY A 131 0.61 -13.87 8.26
N ARG A 132 1.38 -12.80 8.46
CA ARG A 132 1.83 -12.31 9.77
C ARG A 132 1.60 -10.82 9.84
N ILE A 133 1.10 -10.37 10.98
CA ILE A 133 0.89 -8.95 11.26
C ILE A 133 1.94 -8.54 12.29
N ALA A 134 2.64 -7.46 12.01
CA ALA A 134 3.47 -6.78 12.99
C ALA A 134 2.80 -5.45 13.31
N ASP A 135 2.23 -5.34 14.50
CA ASP A 135 1.67 -4.11 15.03
C ASP A 135 2.51 -3.54 16.18
N TRP A 136 2.25 -2.30 16.55
CA TRP A 136 2.93 -1.63 17.67
C TRP A 136 2.74 -2.30 19.03
N LYS A 137 1.80 -3.25 19.17
CA LYS A 137 1.56 -4.00 20.42
C LYS A 137 2.43 -5.26 20.50
N GLY A 138 3.14 -5.62 19.42
CA GLY A 138 4.11 -6.70 19.40
C GLY A 138 3.51 -8.10 19.58
N GLN A 139 2.23 -8.27 19.27
CA GLN A 139 1.58 -9.58 19.33
C GLN A 139 1.77 -10.27 17.97
N VAL A 140 2.44 -11.44 17.99
CA VAL A 140 2.56 -12.36 16.84
C VAL A 140 1.46 -13.41 16.93
#